data_AF-A0A2N3YAA3-F1
#
_entry.id   AF-A0A2N3YAA3-F1
#
_cell.length_a   1.000
_cell.length_b   1.000
_cell.length_c   1.000
_cell.angle_alpha   90.00
_cell.angle_beta   90.00
_cell.angle_gamma   90.00
#
_symmetry.space_group_name_H-M   'P 1'
#
loop_
_entity.id
_entity.type
_entity.pdbx_description
1 polymer ?
#
loop_
_entity_poly.entity_id
_entity_poly.type
_entity_poly.pdbx_seq_one_letter_code
_entity_poly.pdbx_strand_id
1 'polypeptide(L)'
;MSDRLRAWLRTTIPAAWSALVAWLIAAGVPDWLTGPLGAAGDVLVVLGALYALLRWTEPHMPPWLTRILLGSNTPPTYPPTE
;
A
#
# COMPACT_ATOMS: atom_id res chain seq x y z
N MET A 1 0.73 19.89 16.11
CA MET A 1 1.58 19.31 15.05
C MET A 1 2.13 20.48 14.24
N SER A 2 3.44 20.62 14.06
CA SER A 2 3.99 21.76 13.29
C SER A 2 3.71 21.59 11.78
N ASP A 3 3.47 22.68 11.06
CA ASP A 3 3.20 22.65 9.61
C ASP A 3 4.37 22.03 8.83
N ARG A 4 5.59 22.25 9.31
CA ARG A 4 6.81 21.66 8.76
C ARG A 4 6.82 20.14 8.84
N LEU A 5 6.37 19.57 9.95
CA LEU A 5 6.26 18.12 10.12
C LEU A 5 5.19 17.54 9.18
N ARG A 6 4.04 18.21 9.06
CA ARG A 6 2.97 17.79 8.14
C ARG A 6 3.42 17.83 6.67
N ALA A 7 4.15 18.87 6.27
CA ALA A 7 4.72 18.98 4.94
C ALA A 7 5.69 17.85 4.64
N TRP A 8 6.60 17.55 5.58
CA TRP A 8 7.60 16.49 5.42
C TRP A 8 6.99 15.08 5.36
N LEU A 9 5.97 14.82 6.19
CA LEU A 9 5.22 13.56 6.15
C LEU A 9 4.52 13.35 4.80
N ARG A 10 3.90 14.40 4.25
CA ARG A 10 3.17 14.34 2.97
C ARG A 10 4.06 14.12 1.76
N THR A 11 5.37 14.37 1.85
CA THR A 11 6.31 14.15 0.75
C THR A 11 7.10 12.85 0.93
N THR A 12 7.57 12.59 2.16
CA THR A 12 8.48 11.47 2.42
C THR A 12 7.74 10.14 2.46
N ILE A 13 6.52 10.09 3.01
CA ILE A 13 5.74 8.85 3.06
C ILE A 13 5.42 8.34 1.65
N PRO A 14 4.88 9.16 0.72
CA PRO A 14 4.64 8.70 -0.65
C PRO A 14 5.92 8.28 -1.36
N ALA A 15 7.03 9.01 -1.18
CA ALA A 15 8.31 8.66 -1.80
C ALA A 15 8.85 7.31 -1.28
N ALA A 16 8.79 7.07 0.02
CA ALA A 16 9.20 5.81 0.64
C ALA A 16 8.35 4.63 0.14
N TRP A 17 7.03 4.82 -0.01
CA TRP A 17 6.15 3.81 -0.58
C TRP A 17 6.49 3.49 -2.03
N SER A 18 6.71 4.51 -2.87
CA SER A 18 7.11 4.29 -4.27
C SER A 18 8.44 3.54 -4.37
N ALA A 19 9.41 3.86 -3.52
CA ALA A 19 10.69 3.16 -3.47
C ALA A 19 10.52 1.68 -3.04
N LEU A 20 9.66 1.42 -2.06
CA LEU A 20 9.36 0.05 -1.62
C LEU A 20 8.70 -0.78 -2.74
N VAL A 21 7.70 -0.21 -3.43
CA VAL A 21 7.03 -0.89 -4.55
C VAL A 21 8.03 -1.17 -5.69
N ALA A 22 8.85 -0.17 -6.05
CA ALA A 22 9.89 -0.35 -7.07
C ALA A 22 10.90 -1.45 -6.67
N TRP A 23 11.31 -1.49 -5.40
CA TRP A 23 12.19 -2.53 -4.87
C TRP A 23 11.54 -3.92 -4.93
N LEU A 24 10.25 -4.04 -4.59
CA LEU A 24 9.53 -5.32 -4.67
C LEU A 24 9.37 -5.82 -6.11
N ILE A 25 9.11 -4.92 -7.05
CA ILE A 25 9.08 -5.25 -8.48
C ILE A 25 10.47 -5.76 -8.91
N ALA A 26 11.53 -5.04 -8.54
CA ALA A 26 12.90 -5.43 -8.84
C ALA A 26 13.34 -6.73 -8.17
N ALA A 27 12.77 -7.08 -7.00
CA ALA A 27 13.01 -8.35 -6.32
C ALA A 27 12.44 -9.56 -7.08
N GLY A 28 11.56 -9.32 -8.05
CA GLY A 28 11.04 -10.32 -8.98
C GLY A 28 9.57 -10.65 -8.70
N VAL A 29 8.74 -10.46 -9.72
CA VAL A 29 7.36 -10.94 -9.76
C VAL A 29 7.33 -12.14 -10.71
N PRO A 30 6.61 -13.23 -10.40
CA PRO A 30 6.58 -14.38 -11.29
C PRO A 30 5.97 -14.02 -12.65
N ASP A 31 6.71 -14.26 -13.74
CA ASP A 31 6.31 -13.90 -15.11
C ASP A 31 4.96 -14.51 -15.53
N TRP A 32 4.59 -15.67 -14.99
CA TRP A 32 3.30 -16.31 -15.27
C TRP A 32 2.12 -15.53 -14.68
N LEU A 33 2.35 -14.71 -13.65
CA LEU A 33 1.32 -13.88 -13.02
C LEU A 33 1.11 -12.56 -13.77
N THR A 34 2.16 -12.02 -14.39
CA THR A 34 2.17 -10.67 -14.98
C THR A 34 2.23 -10.67 -16.50
N GLY A 35 2.61 -11.80 -17.10
CA GLY A 35 2.66 -12.00 -18.55
C GLY A 35 1.40 -11.58 -19.31
N PRO A 36 0.17 -11.84 -18.81
CA PRO A 36 -1.07 -11.37 -19.47
C PRO A 36 -1.28 -9.85 -19.40
N LEU A 37 -0.64 -9.17 -18.45
CA LEU A 37 -0.85 -7.75 -18.10
C LEU A 37 0.29 -6.84 -18.59
N GLY A 38 1.38 -7.42 -19.11
CA GLY A 38 2.56 -6.69 -19.57
C GLY A 38 3.23 -5.89 -18.45
N ALA A 39 3.93 -4.80 -18.79
CA ALA A 39 4.70 -4.00 -17.83
C ALA A 39 3.86 -3.36 -16.71
N ALA A 40 2.53 -3.24 -16.88
CA ALA A 40 1.63 -2.78 -15.82
C ALA A 40 1.26 -3.90 -14.83
N GLY A 41 1.46 -5.16 -15.21
CA GLY A 41 1.14 -6.34 -14.43
C GLY A 41 1.92 -6.41 -13.13
N ASP A 42 3.23 -6.21 -13.18
CA ASP A 42 4.10 -6.27 -12.01
C ASP A 42 3.65 -5.26 -10.94
N VAL A 43 3.32 -4.04 -11.37
CA VAL A 43 2.85 -2.97 -10.46
C VAL A 43 1.54 -3.37 -9.80
N LEU A 44 0.56 -3.85 -10.56
CA LEU A 44 -0.75 -4.23 -10.03
C LEU A 44 -0.66 -5.43 -9.07
N VAL A 45 0.15 -6.42 -9.42
CA VAL A 45 0.37 -7.61 -8.58
C VAL A 45 1.05 -7.22 -7.27
N VAL A 46 2.12 -6.43 -7.35
CA VAL A 46 2.85 -5.98 -6.14
C VAL A 46 1.95 -5.14 -5.26
N LEU A 47 1.19 -4.19 -5.83
CA LEU A 47 0.25 -3.38 -5.05
C LEU A 47 -0.86 -4.22 -4.42
N GLY A 48 -1.42 -5.18 -5.16
CA GLY A 48 -2.45 -6.09 -4.65
C GLY A 48 -1.93 -6.96 -3.51
N ALA A 49 -0.75 -7.55 -3.68
CA ALA A 49 -0.09 -8.36 -2.65
C ALA A 49 0.26 -7.53 -1.41
N LEU A 50 0.81 -6.33 -1.60
CA LEU A 50 1.16 -5.42 -0.52
C LEU A 50 -0.09 -4.98 0.26
N TYR A 51 -1.18 -4.65 -0.44
CA TYR A 51 -2.45 -4.31 0.18
C TYR A 51 -3.03 -5.49 0.97
N ALA A 52 -3.05 -6.68 0.38
CA ALA A 52 -3.53 -7.89 1.06
C ALA A 52 -2.70 -8.19 2.32
N LEU A 53 -1.37 -8.06 2.24
CA LEU A 53 -0.47 -8.23 3.37
C LEU A 53 -0.76 -7.21 4.46
N LEU A 54 -0.86 -5.92 4.12
CA LEU A 54 -1.16 -4.86 5.08
C LEU A 54 -2.50 -5.12 5.78
N ARG A 55 -3.54 -5.49 5.01
CA ARG A 55 -4.87 -5.78 5.55
C ARG A 55 -4.87 -7.02 6.44
N TRP A 56 -4.07 -8.04 6.10
CA TRP A 56 -3.89 -9.23 6.94
C TRP A 56 -3.16 -8.91 8.25
N THR A 57 -2.18 -8.01 8.21
CA THR A 57 -1.44 -7.57 9.39
C THR A 57 -2.17 -6.52 10.24
N GLU A 58 -3.17 -5.83 9.69
CA GLU A 58 -3.93 -4.78 10.37
C GLU A 58 -4.44 -5.13 11.77
N PRO A 59 -4.98 -6.34 12.04
CA PRO A 59 -5.44 -6.73 13.38
C PRO A 59 -4.33 -6.73 14.45
N HIS A 60 -3.06 -6.85 14.03
CA HIS A 60 -1.88 -6.90 14.89
C HIS A 60 -1.15 -5.56 14.95
N MET A 61 -1.58 -4.55 14.18
CA MET A 61 -0.90 -3.27 14.09
C MET A 61 -1.49 -2.23 15.06
N PRO A 62 -0.66 -1.39 15.69
CA PRO A 62 -1.15 -0.32 16.53
C PRO A 62 -1.86 0.75 15.69
N PRO A 63 -2.86 1.47 16.27
CA PRO A 63 -3.73 2.35 15.50
C PRO A 63 -3.08 3.50 14.74
N TRP A 64 -1.88 3.92 15.17
CA TRP A 64 -1.10 4.98 14.52
C TRP A 64 -0.41 4.46 13.25
N LEU A 65 -0.02 3.19 13.23
CA LEU A 65 0.69 2.57 12.11
C LEU A 65 -0.26 2.31 10.95
N THR A 66 -1.47 1.81 11.22
CA THR A 66 -2.53 1.64 10.21
C THR A 66 -2.89 2.97 9.56
N ARG A 67 -2.93 4.07 10.32
CA ARG A 67 -3.13 5.41 9.75
C ARG A 67 -2.02 5.87 8.80
N ILE A 68 -0.77 5.48 9.05
CA ILE A 68 0.37 5.84 8.18
C ILE A 68 0.37 4.95 6.92
N LEU A 69 0.11 3.66 7.07
CA LEU A 69 0.24 2.68 5.98
C LEU A 69 -1.02 2.62 5.10
N LEU A 70 -2.21 2.64 5.70
CA LEU A 70 -3.50 2.49 5.02
C LEU A 70 -4.24 3.82 4.86
N GLY A 71 -3.70 4.92 5.40
CA GLY A 71 -4.33 6.26 5.37
C GLY A 71 -5.55 6.41 6.29
N SER A 72 -6.18 5.32 6.69
CA SER A 72 -7.34 5.28 7.57
C SER A 72 -7.26 4.08 8.51
N ASN A 73 -7.88 4.23 9.68
CA ASN A 73 -8.11 3.14 10.63
C ASN A 73 -9.62 2.96 10.88
N THR A 74 -10.45 3.46 9.96
CA THR A 74 -11.89 3.25 10.01
C THR A 74 -12.22 2.09 9.07
N PRO A 75 -12.81 0.99 9.57
CA PRO A 75 -13.27 -0.10 8.71
C PRO A 75 -14.27 0.43 7.67
N PRO A 76 -14.18 0.02 6.40
CA PRO A 76 -15.16 0.43 5.40
C PRO A 76 -16.52 -0.20 5.70
N THR A 77 -17.53 0.62 5.94
CA THR A 77 -18.94 0.21 6.00
C THR A 77 -19.55 0.33 4.60
N TYR A 78 -19.86 -0.80 3.98
CA TYR A 78 -20.62 -0.83 2.74
C TYR A 78 -22.11 -0.92 3.07
N PRO A 79 -22.97 -0.03 2.55
CA PRO A 79 -24.42 -0.21 2.67
C PRO A 79 -24.82 -1.50 1.92
N PRO A 80 -25.85 -2.23 2.40
CA PRO A 80 -26.41 -3.33 1.62
C PRO A 80 -26.86 -2.81 0.25
N THR A 81 -26.51 -3.53 -0.81
CA THR A 81 -27.09 -3.30 -2.15
C THR A 81 -28.59 -3.59 -2.09
N GLU A 82 -29.41 -2.56 -2.31
CA GLU A 82 -30.86 -2.69 -2.54
C GLU A 82 -31.18 -3.45 -3.83
#